data_AF-A0A817TRC4-F1
#
_entry.id   AF-A0A817TRC4-F1
#
_cell.length_a   1.000
_cell.length_b   1.000
_cell.length_c   1.000
_cell.angle_alpha   90.00
_cell.angle_beta   90.00
_cell.angle_gamma   90.00
#
_symmetry.space_group_name_H-M   'P 1'
#
loop_
_entity.id
_entity.type
_entity.pdbx_description
1 polymer ?
#
loop_
_entity_poly.entity_id
_entity_poly.type
_entity_poly.pdbx_seq_one_letter_code
_entity_poly.pdbx_strand_id
1 'polypeptide(L)'
;SFIMCEINHLSYTADEIIQYLSDDYLEIIHIHSYTVASWSKDLLRCITQLIGVTAGCCWWNGEEKTHMEIIFRTEKIAFDHVEDLMRIISYEPIYKQIKKDRSNDETILVGCILTMFMLIVRMKNMHLLSHLNATIRNTILSIIETVNNDELALCGYGVLSEVLTDEELKDLKMADNICNYFLQMLEDAWNLTKKKYKQIPMVLLLKGK
;
A
#
# COMPACT_ATOMS: atom_id res chain seq x y z
N SER A 1 5.50 3.16 -11.15
CA SER A 1 5.93 4.21 -12.11
C SER A 1 5.03 4.36 -13.35
N PHE A 2 3.88 3.68 -13.47
CA PHE A 2 2.95 3.90 -14.60
C PHE A 2 1.93 5.03 -14.37
N ILE A 3 1.60 5.36 -13.10
CA ILE A 3 0.71 6.48 -12.78
C ILE A 3 1.43 7.84 -12.93
N MET A 4 2.76 7.87 -13.00
CA MET A 4 3.54 9.12 -13.08
C MET A 4 3.74 9.64 -14.51
N CYS A 5 3.34 8.89 -15.54
CA CYS A 5 3.38 9.32 -16.93
C CYS A 5 1.96 9.75 -17.37
N GLU A 6 1.82 11.03 -17.72
CA GLU A 6 0.67 11.67 -18.39
C GLU A 6 -0.50 12.22 -17.54
N ILE A 7 -0.27 12.72 -16.32
CA ILE A 7 -1.28 13.58 -15.66
C ILE A 7 -1.39 14.99 -16.28
N ASN A 8 -0.56 15.34 -17.27
CA ASN A 8 -0.65 16.64 -17.95
C ASN A 8 -1.86 16.76 -18.93
N HIS A 9 -2.71 15.74 -19.03
CA HIS A 9 -3.89 15.73 -19.92
C HIS A 9 -5.22 15.41 -19.23
N LEU A 10 -5.26 15.26 -17.91
CA LEU A 10 -6.54 15.16 -17.21
C LEU A 10 -7.18 16.54 -17.14
N SER A 11 -8.44 16.64 -17.58
CA SER A 11 -9.24 17.88 -17.49
C SER A 11 -9.68 18.19 -16.05
N TYR A 12 -9.26 17.38 -15.09
CA TYR A 12 -9.68 17.40 -13.70
C TYR A 12 -8.48 17.33 -12.76
N THR A 13 -8.53 18.06 -11.63
CA THR A 13 -7.54 17.97 -10.55
C THR A 13 -7.74 16.70 -9.73
N ALA A 14 -6.76 16.32 -8.90
CA ALA A 14 -6.92 15.19 -7.96
C ALA A 14 -8.08 15.42 -7.00
N ASP A 15 -8.30 16.66 -6.54
CA ASP A 15 -9.46 17.03 -5.73
C ASP A 15 -10.78 16.74 -6.43
N GLU A 16 -10.92 17.14 -7.70
CA GLU A 16 -12.14 16.91 -8.47
C GLU A 16 -12.37 15.41 -8.69
N ILE A 17 -11.32 14.67 -9.06
CA ILE A 17 -11.39 13.22 -9.24
C ILE A 17 -11.82 12.53 -7.95
N ILE A 18 -11.22 12.88 -6.82
CA ILE A 18 -11.58 12.29 -5.52
C ILE A 18 -13.01 12.67 -5.12
N GLN A 19 -13.42 13.92 -5.31
CA GLN A 19 -14.77 14.36 -4.96
C GLN A 19 -15.86 13.61 -5.74
N TYR A 20 -15.61 13.29 -7.01
CA TYR A 20 -16.58 12.52 -7.80
C TYR A 20 -16.52 11.02 -7.54
N LEU A 21 -15.34 10.48 -7.21
CA LEU A 21 -15.15 9.03 -7.08
C LEU A 21 -15.28 8.51 -5.65
N SER A 22 -15.17 9.34 -4.60
CA SER A 22 -15.00 8.85 -3.23
C SER A 22 -16.12 7.93 -2.76
N ASP A 23 -17.37 8.31 -3.02
CA ASP A 23 -18.53 7.60 -2.48
C ASP A 23 -18.72 6.27 -3.24
N ASP A 24 -18.66 6.31 -4.58
CA ASP A 24 -18.68 5.12 -5.44
C ASP A 24 -17.50 4.18 -5.15
N TYR A 25 -16.31 4.74 -4.92
CA TYR A 25 -15.11 3.98 -4.54
C TYR A 25 -15.36 3.17 -3.28
N LEU A 26 -15.82 3.83 -2.21
CA LEU A 26 -16.05 3.18 -0.93
C LEU A 26 -17.13 2.09 -1.06
N GLU A 27 -18.23 2.38 -1.77
CA GLU A 27 -19.32 1.42 -1.97
C GLU A 27 -18.87 0.20 -2.79
N ILE A 28 -18.17 0.42 -3.91
CA ILE A 28 -17.66 -0.67 -4.77
C ILE A 28 -16.71 -1.57 -3.97
N ILE A 29 -15.76 -0.99 -3.23
CA ILE A 29 -14.83 -1.78 -2.42
C ILE A 29 -15.58 -2.54 -1.32
N HIS A 30 -16.54 -1.90 -0.65
CA HIS A 30 -17.34 -2.53 0.38
C HIS A 30 -18.14 -3.73 -0.14
N ILE A 31 -18.85 -3.59 -1.26
CA ILE A 31 -19.64 -4.67 -1.86
C ILE A 31 -18.72 -5.82 -2.28
N HIS A 32 -17.60 -5.50 -2.94
CA HIS A 32 -16.75 -6.53 -3.51
C HIS A 32 -15.82 -7.21 -2.50
N SER A 33 -15.56 -6.60 -1.34
CA SER A 33 -14.76 -7.22 -0.26
C SER A 33 -15.35 -8.53 0.26
N TYR A 34 -16.66 -8.74 0.15
CA TYR A 34 -17.35 -9.97 0.53
C TYR A 34 -17.39 -11.04 -0.58
N THR A 35 -17.02 -10.68 -1.81
CA THR A 35 -17.16 -11.56 -3.00
C THR A 35 -15.83 -11.91 -3.65
N VAL A 36 -14.71 -11.67 -2.95
CA VAL A 36 -13.33 -11.84 -3.45
C VAL A 36 -13.09 -13.22 -4.08
N ALA A 37 -13.65 -14.28 -3.49
CA ALA A 37 -13.54 -15.65 -4.00
C ALA A 37 -14.18 -15.88 -5.38
N SER A 38 -15.07 -14.98 -5.80
CA SER A 38 -15.80 -15.06 -7.08
C SER A 38 -15.31 -14.05 -8.13
N TRP A 39 -14.25 -13.29 -7.82
CA TRP A 39 -13.75 -12.27 -8.75
C TRP A 39 -13.22 -12.91 -10.03
N SER A 40 -13.68 -12.39 -11.17
CA SER A 40 -13.04 -12.63 -12.45
C SER A 40 -11.72 -11.85 -12.52
N LYS A 41 -10.87 -12.19 -13.51
CA LYS A 41 -9.64 -11.42 -13.78
C LYS A 41 -9.92 -9.96 -14.10
N ASP A 42 -11.00 -9.69 -14.83
CA ASP A 42 -11.39 -8.33 -15.18
C ASP A 42 -11.84 -7.55 -13.94
N LEU A 43 -12.64 -8.17 -13.06
CA LEU A 43 -13.05 -7.54 -11.81
C LEU A 43 -11.85 -7.29 -10.89
N LEU A 44 -10.95 -8.27 -10.74
CA LEU A 44 -9.70 -8.09 -10.02
C LEU A 44 -8.93 -6.87 -10.52
N ARG A 45 -8.70 -6.79 -11.84
CA ARG A 45 -8.00 -5.66 -12.46
C ARG A 45 -8.73 -4.34 -12.20
N CYS A 46 -10.05 -4.29 -12.34
CA CYS A 46 -10.83 -3.09 -12.07
C CYS A 46 -10.68 -2.63 -10.62
N ILE A 47 -10.82 -3.52 -9.65
CA ILE A 47 -10.63 -3.21 -8.22
C ILE A 47 -9.19 -2.75 -7.95
N THR A 48 -8.20 -3.42 -8.54
CA THR A 48 -6.79 -3.03 -8.45
C THR A 48 -6.55 -1.60 -8.93
N GLN A 49 -7.05 -1.26 -10.13
CA GLN A 49 -6.88 0.08 -10.68
C GLN A 49 -7.64 1.12 -9.87
N LEU A 50 -8.83 0.79 -9.41
CA LEU A 50 -9.65 1.69 -8.59
C LEU A 50 -8.94 2.06 -7.28
N ILE A 51 -8.47 1.07 -6.51
CA ILE A 51 -7.68 1.32 -5.29
C ILE A 51 -6.38 2.08 -5.62
N GLY A 52 -5.70 1.69 -6.71
CA GLY A 52 -4.45 2.31 -7.12
C GLY A 52 -4.57 3.78 -7.52
N VAL A 53 -5.63 4.14 -8.25
CA VAL A 53 -5.94 5.53 -8.62
C VAL A 53 -6.29 6.33 -7.37
N THR A 54 -7.18 5.84 -6.52
CA THR A 54 -7.56 6.51 -5.27
C THR A 54 -6.34 6.78 -4.39
N ALA A 55 -5.49 5.76 -4.18
CA ALA A 55 -4.24 5.91 -3.44
C ALA A 55 -3.29 6.93 -4.09
N GLY A 56 -3.16 6.88 -5.41
CA GLY A 56 -2.32 7.81 -6.17
C GLY A 56 -2.80 9.25 -6.06
N CYS A 57 -4.11 9.48 -6.09
CA CYS A 57 -4.70 10.80 -5.88
C CYS A 57 -4.46 11.30 -4.46
N CYS A 58 -4.50 10.45 -3.43
CA CYS A 58 -4.16 10.86 -2.07
C CYS A 58 -2.71 11.37 -1.95
N TRP A 59 -1.75 10.73 -2.63
CA TRP A 59 -0.35 11.19 -2.65
C TRP A 59 -0.09 12.41 -3.56
N TRP A 60 -1.11 12.92 -4.24
CA TRP A 60 -0.96 14.01 -5.19
C TRP A 60 -0.52 15.31 -4.50
N ASN A 61 0.52 15.96 -5.04
CA ASN A 61 1.05 17.25 -4.56
C ASN A 61 1.42 17.32 -3.05
N GLY A 62 1.52 16.19 -2.34
CA GLY A 62 1.82 16.18 -0.91
C GLY A 62 0.67 16.69 -0.02
N GLU A 63 -0.55 16.76 -0.55
CA GLU A 63 -1.76 17.17 0.20
C GLU A 63 -2.53 15.96 0.75
N GLU A 64 -1.79 14.95 1.21
CA GLU A 64 -2.29 13.66 1.68
C GLU A 64 -3.45 13.80 2.67
N LYS A 65 -3.31 14.71 3.64
CA LYS A 65 -4.33 14.96 4.65
C LYS A 65 -5.65 15.43 4.04
N THR A 66 -5.59 16.43 3.17
CA THR A 66 -6.77 17.04 2.55
C THR A 66 -7.53 16.00 1.73
N HIS A 67 -6.83 15.29 0.87
CA HIS A 67 -7.43 14.25 0.02
C HIS A 67 -8.04 13.09 0.84
N MET A 68 -7.35 12.68 1.92
CA MET A 68 -7.86 11.64 2.81
C MET A 68 -9.09 12.08 3.60
N GLU A 69 -9.21 13.37 3.94
CA GLU A 69 -10.41 13.93 4.60
C GLU A 69 -11.61 14.01 3.64
N ILE A 70 -11.39 14.16 2.34
CA ILE A 70 -12.47 14.11 1.32
C ILE A 70 -13.05 12.69 1.24
N ILE A 71 -12.19 11.67 1.16
CA ILE A 71 -12.62 10.26 1.07
C ILE A 71 -13.18 9.79 2.40
N PHE A 72 -12.42 9.99 3.48
CA PHE A 72 -12.74 9.47 4.80
C PHE A 72 -13.19 10.59 5.73
N ARG A 73 -14.40 11.09 5.45
CA ARG A 73 -15.05 12.19 6.19
C ARG A 73 -15.23 11.90 7.68
N THR A 74 -15.25 10.62 8.07
CA THR A 74 -15.28 10.19 9.46
C THR A 74 -14.29 9.06 9.70
N GLU A 75 -13.85 8.90 10.96
CA GLU A 75 -12.99 7.77 11.36
C GLU A 75 -13.68 6.42 11.13
N LYS A 76 -15.00 6.37 11.31
CA LYS A 76 -15.78 5.16 11.05
C LYS A 76 -15.66 4.70 9.60
N ILE A 77 -15.77 5.61 8.62
CA ILE A 77 -15.64 5.27 7.20
C ILE A 77 -14.23 4.74 6.90
N ALA A 78 -13.19 5.37 7.47
CA ALA A 78 -11.82 4.88 7.34
C ALA A 78 -11.66 3.47 7.92
N PHE A 79 -12.26 3.23 9.08
CA PHE A 79 -12.21 1.96 9.77
C PHE A 79 -12.94 0.85 8.98
N ASP A 80 -14.19 1.09 8.57
CA ASP A 80 -14.98 0.15 7.76
C ASP A 80 -14.22 -0.21 6.47
N HIS A 81 -13.58 0.79 5.84
CA HIS A 81 -12.75 0.57 4.67
C HIS A 81 -11.48 -0.26 4.96
N VAL A 82 -10.83 -0.06 6.11
CA VAL A 82 -9.69 -0.90 6.51
C VAL A 82 -10.11 -2.36 6.63
N GLU A 83 -11.28 -2.63 7.22
CA GLU A 83 -11.81 -4.00 7.29
C GLU A 83 -12.05 -4.59 5.89
N ASP A 84 -12.62 -3.81 4.96
CA ASP A 84 -12.84 -4.25 3.59
C ASP A 84 -11.54 -4.59 2.87
N LEU A 85 -10.53 -3.72 2.98
CA LEU A 85 -9.21 -3.98 2.43
C LEU A 85 -8.56 -5.22 3.06
N MET A 86 -8.73 -5.42 4.37
CA MET A 86 -8.24 -6.60 5.08
C MET A 86 -8.91 -7.87 4.57
N ARG A 87 -10.24 -7.88 4.38
CA ARG A 87 -10.95 -9.02 3.78
C ARG A 87 -10.38 -9.41 2.41
N ILE A 88 -10.03 -8.40 1.60
CA ILE A 88 -9.42 -8.62 0.28
C ILE A 88 -8.02 -9.24 0.42
N ILE A 89 -7.11 -8.63 1.19
CA ILE A 89 -5.72 -9.12 1.24
C ILE A 89 -5.53 -10.40 2.05
N SER A 90 -6.44 -10.71 2.98
CA SER A 90 -6.43 -11.97 3.73
C SER A 90 -6.91 -13.16 2.91
N TYR A 91 -7.41 -12.95 1.68
CA TYR A 91 -7.81 -14.04 0.80
C TYR A 91 -6.59 -14.77 0.23
N GLU A 92 -6.34 -15.98 0.73
CA GLU A 92 -5.14 -16.77 0.45
C GLU A 92 -4.74 -16.90 -1.04
N PRO A 93 -5.67 -17.13 -1.99
CA PRO A 93 -5.32 -17.21 -3.41
C PRO A 93 -4.71 -15.95 -4.00
N ILE A 94 -4.90 -14.76 -3.40
CA ILE A 94 -4.26 -13.51 -3.85
C ILE A 94 -2.78 -13.55 -3.50
N TYR A 95 -2.41 -13.77 -2.24
CA TYR A 95 -1.00 -13.70 -1.85
C TYR A 95 -0.16 -14.89 -2.35
N LYS A 96 -0.78 -16.03 -2.64
CA LYS A 96 -0.12 -17.15 -3.35
C LYS A 96 0.26 -16.87 -4.80
N GLN A 97 -0.33 -15.85 -5.42
CA GLN A 97 -0.07 -15.49 -6.83
C GLN A 97 0.84 -14.28 -6.98
N ILE A 98 1.34 -13.71 -5.87
CA ILE A 98 2.24 -12.57 -5.93
C ILE A 98 3.56 -12.99 -6.59
N LYS A 99 3.97 -12.17 -7.56
CA LYS A 99 5.23 -12.29 -8.28
C LYS A 99 6.30 -11.34 -7.72
N LYS A 100 7.57 -11.72 -7.94
CA LYS A 100 8.76 -10.92 -7.59
C LYS A 100 8.71 -9.52 -8.18
N ASP A 101 8.31 -9.42 -9.44
CA ASP A 101 8.13 -8.13 -10.12
C ASP A 101 6.64 -7.77 -10.18
N ARG A 102 6.35 -6.45 -10.22
CA ARG A 102 5.01 -5.87 -10.39
C ARG A 102 4.44 -6.16 -11.78
N SER A 103 4.11 -7.43 -12.03
CA SER A 103 3.85 -7.99 -13.37
C SER A 103 2.48 -8.67 -13.51
N ASN A 104 1.71 -8.76 -12.43
CA ASN A 104 0.32 -9.24 -12.44
C ASN A 104 -0.57 -8.39 -11.53
N ASP A 105 -1.88 -8.54 -11.74
CA ASP A 105 -2.90 -7.75 -11.06
C ASP A 105 -2.89 -8.03 -9.53
N GLU A 106 -2.59 -9.25 -9.07
CA GLU A 106 -2.49 -9.58 -7.64
C GLU A 106 -1.35 -8.85 -6.93
N THR A 107 -0.13 -8.85 -7.50
CA THR A 107 1.01 -8.09 -6.94
C THR A 107 0.69 -6.60 -6.90
N ILE A 108 0.06 -6.07 -7.96
CA ILE A 108 -0.32 -4.65 -8.02
C ILE A 108 -1.38 -4.35 -6.96
N LEU A 109 -2.39 -5.20 -6.81
CA LEU A 109 -3.47 -5.05 -5.82
C LEU A 109 -2.89 -4.96 -4.41
N VAL A 110 -2.03 -5.91 -4.03
CA VAL A 110 -1.45 -5.93 -2.68
C VAL A 110 -0.61 -4.68 -2.44
N GLY A 111 0.17 -4.23 -3.42
CA GLY A 111 0.91 -2.97 -3.31
C GLY A 111 0.00 -1.75 -3.13
N CYS A 112 -1.09 -1.68 -3.89
CA CYS A 112 -2.08 -0.61 -3.77
C CYS A 112 -2.79 -0.62 -2.40
N ILE A 113 -3.14 -1.80 -1.88
CA ILE A 113 -3.78 -1.93 -0.57
C ILE A 113 -2.82 -1.57 0.56
N LEU A 114 -1.57 -2.04 0.54
CA LEU A 114 -0.56 -1.66 1.53
C LEU A 114 -0.30 -0.14 1.51
N THR A 115 -0.32 0.48 0.33
CA THR A 115 -0.21 1.95 0.19
C THR A 115 -1.40 2.67 0.82
N MET A 116 -2.63 2.20 0.56
CA MET A 116 -3.83 2.75 1.20
C MET A 116 -3.83 2.56 2.72
N PHE A 117 -3.39 1.40 3.22
CA PHE A 117 -3.25 1.20 4.65
C PHE A 117 -2.30 2.20 5.26
N MET A 118 -1.10 2.36 4.69
CA MET A 118 -0.12 3.32 5.19
C MET A 118 -0.69 4.74 5.26
N LEU A 119 -1.47 5.16 4.25
CA LEU A 119 -2.16 6.45 4.26
C LEU A 119 -3.19 6.55 5.38
N ILE A 120 -4.07 5.57 5.54
CA ILE A 120 -5.13 5.59 6.57
C ILE A 120 -4.51 5.61 7.96
N VAL A 121 -3.53 4.75 8.17
CA VAL A 121 -2.84 4.53 9.43
C VAL A 121 -2.06 5.76 9.89
N ARG A 122 -1.34 6.44 8.99
CA ARG A 122 -0.62 7.68 9.33
C ARG A 122 -1.54 8.86 9.63
N MET A 123 -2.71 8.88 8.99
CA MET A 123 -3.60 10.03 9.04
C MET A 123 -4.70 9.94 10.11
N LYS A 124 -5.04 8.74 10.57
CA LYS A 124 -6.11 8.50 11.55
C LYS A 124 -5.54 7.91 12.83
N ASN A 125 -6.20 8.18 13.96
CA ASN A 125 -5.71 7.72 15.26
C ASN A 125 -5.78 6.18 15.35
N MET A 126 -4.61 5.55 15.40
CA MET A 126 -4.40 4.10 15.36
C MET A 126 -5.01 3.33 16.53
N HIS A 127 -5.39 4.00 17.62
CA HIS A 127 -6.00 3.32 18.77
C HIS A 127 -7.28 2.54 18.40
N LEU A 128 -8.00 2.96 17.37
CA LEU A 128 -9.20 2.28 16.89
C LEU A 128 -8.90 0.96 16.17
N LEU A 129 -7.70 0.80 15.59
CA LEU A 129 -7.28 -0.42 14.91
C LEU A 129 -6.70 -1.47 15.85
N SER A 130 -6.54 -1.16 17.14
CA SER A 130 -5.95 -2.06 18.14
C SER A 130 -6.52 -3.48 18.15
N HIS A 131 -7.83 -3.63 17.92
CA HIS A 131 -8.48 -4.93 17.87
C HIS A 131 -8.21 -5.71 16.56
N LEU A 132 -7.81 -5.02 15.50
CA LEU A 132 -7.36 -5.61 14.24
C LEU A 132 -5.85 -5.83 14.19
N ASN A 133 -5.07 -5.31 15.15
CA ASN A 133 -3.61 -5.38 15.14
C ASN A 133 -3.08 -6.79 14.90
N ALA A 134 -3.63 -7.80 15.60
CA ALA A 134 -3.21 -9.18 15.41
C ALA A 134 -3.51 -9.70 13.99
N THR A 135 -4.68 -9.37 13.44
CA THR A 135 -5.09 -9.76 12.08
C THR A 135 -4.24 -9.06 11.01
N ILE A 136 -4.03 -7.74 11.15
CA ILE A 136 -3.18 -6.93 10.28
C ILE A 136 -1.75 -7.50 10.32
N ARG A 137 -1.19 -7.68 11.52
CA ARG A 137 0.14 -8.26 11.74
C ARG A 137 0.29 -9.60 11.03
N ASN A 138 -0.57 -10.56 11.33
CA ASN A 138 -0.45 -11.91 10.81
C ASN A 138 -0.64 -11.96 9.29
N THR A 139 -1.58 -11.17 8.75
CA THR A 139 -1.81 -11.12 7.30
C THR A 139 -0.62 -10.49 6.59
N ILE A 140 -0.13 -9.35 7.05
CA ILE A 140 1.00 -8.66 6.42
C ILE A 140 2.28 -9.50 6.55
N LEU A 141 2.55 -10.11 7.70
CA LEU A 141 3.69 -11.03 7.83
C LEU A 141 3.58 -12.22 6.89
N SER A 142 2.39 -12.83 6.77
CA SER A 142 2.17 -13.93 5.82
C SER A 142 2.46 -13.50 4.38
N ILE A 143 2.07 -12.28 4.01
CA ILE A 143 2.41 -11.69 2.70
C ILE A 143 3.93 -11.54 2.59
N ILE A 144 4.59 -10.87 3.54
CA ILE A 144 6.04 -10.63 3.51
C ILE A 144 6.82 -11.94 3.38
N GLU A 145 6.47 -12.96 4.18
CA GLU A 145 7.16 -14.24 4.23
C GLU A 145 6.91 -15.11 2.98
N THR A 146 5.72 -15.01 2.39
CA THR A 146 5.37 -15.78 1.17
C THR A 146 5.98 -15.17 -0.08
N VAL A 147 6.32 -13.88 -0.04
CA VAL A 147 6.55 -13.07 -1.23
C VAL A 147 8.03 -12.74 -1.38
N ASN A 148 8.63 -13.19 -2.49
CA ASN A 148 9.96 -12.76 -2.91
C ASN A 148 9.89 -11.43 -3.68
N ASN A 149 9.25 -10.41 -3.10
CA ASN A 149 9.09 -9.06 -3.66
C ASN A 149 9.42 -8.05 -2.58
N ASP A 150 10.60 -7.46 -2.69
CA ASP A 150 11.11 -6.60 -1.64
C ASP A 150 10.37 -5.26 -1.52
N GLU A 151 9.78 -4.75 -2.61
CA GLU A 151 8.97 -3.53 -2.58
C GLU A 151 7.73 -3.75 -1.71
N LEU A 152 7.03 -4.87 -1.91
CA LEU A 152 5.89 -5.23 -1.07
C LEU A 152 6.32 -5.52 0.37
N ALA A 153 7.48 -6.15 0.56
CA ALA A 153 8.00 -6.41 1.90
C ALA A 153 8.23 -5.10 2.67
N LEU A 154 8.89 -4.13 2.04
CA LEU A 154 9.11 -2.80 2.61
C LEU A 154 7.81 -2.06 2.89
N CYS A 155 6.84 -2.09 1.97
CA CYS A 155 5.52 -1.49 2.21
C CYS A 155 4.82 -2.16 3.40
N GLY A 156 4.86 -3.49 3.48
CA GLY A 156 4.28 -4.25 4.59
C GLY A 156 4.91 -3.89 5.92
N TYR A 157 6.24 -3.86 5.97
CA TYR A 157 6.97 -3.39 7.14
C TYR A 157 6.61 -1.96 7.53
N GLY A 158 6.49 -1.04 6.56
CA GLY A 158 6.05 0.33 6.82
C GLY A 158 4.64 0.43 7.41
N VAL A 159 3.72 -0.48 7.05
CA VAL A 159 2.41 -0.56 7.71
C VAL A 159 2.57 -1.10 9.15
N LEU A 160 3.35 -2.16 9.34
CA LEU A 160 3.58 -2.74 10.65
C LEU A 160 4.23 -1.77 11.64
N SER A 161 5.16 -0.92 11.20
CA SER A 161 5.81 0.08 12.07
C SER A 161 4.86 1.10 12.66
N GLU A 162 3.71 1.31 12.02
CA GLU A 162 2.72 2.28 12.48
C GLU A 162 1.63 1.61 13.33
N VAL A 163 1.42 0.30 13.15
CA VAL A 163 0.40 -0.51 13.84
C VAL A 163 0.92 -1.10 15.15
N LEU A 164 2.16 -1.57 15.16
CA LEU A 164 2.74 -2.33 16.25
C LEU A 164 3.48 -1.44 17.24
N THR A 165 3.58 -1.94 18.48
CA THR A 165 4.39 -1.30 19.51
C THR A 165 5.89 -1.53 19.25
N ASP A 166 6.73 -0.68 19.85
CA ASP A 166 8.19 -0.80 19.78
C ASP A 166 8.70 -2.18 20.24
N GLU A 167 8.04 -2.80 21.22
CA GLU A 167 8.39 -4.15 21.71
C GLU A 167 8.08 -5.21 20.65
N GLU A 168 6.89 -5.16 20.06
CA GLU A 168 6.50 -6.08 18.99
C GLU A 168 7.36 -5.92 17.73
N LEU A 169 7.78 -4.69 17.40
CA LEU A 169 8.67 -4.43 16.27
C LEU A 169 10.08 -5.00 16.48
N LYS A 170 10.59 -4.94 17.72
CA LYS A 170 11.88 -5.56 18.06
C LYS A 170 11.85 -7.08 17.87
N ASP A 171 10.75 -7.72 18.25
CA ASP A 171 10.59 -9.17 18.09
C ASP A 171 10.58 -9.60 16.63
N LEU A 172 10.08 -8.75 15.72
CA LEU A 172 10.04 -9.03 14.29
C LEU A 172 11.39 -8.90 13.58
N LYS A 173 12.42 -8.38 14.25
CA LYS A 173 13.75 -8.10 13.66
C LYS A 173 13.66 -7.34 12.33
N MET A 174 12.65 -6.47 12.20
CA MET A 174 12.36 -5.72 10.98
C MET A 174 13.57 -4.89 10.52
N ALA A 175 14.35 -4.37 11.46
CA ALA A 175 15.60 -3.67 11.17
C ALA A 175 16.64 -4.56 10.47
N ASP A 176 16.80 -5.82 10.90
CA ASP A 176 17.74 -6.75 10.28
C ASP A 176 17.32 -7.08 8.83
N ASN A 177 16.01 -7.29 8.61
CA ASN A 177 15.47 -7.60 7.28
C ASN A 177 15.58 -6.42 6.32
N ILE A 178 15.29 -5.20 6.78
CA ILE A 178 15.45 -3.96 5.99
C ILE A 178 16.94 -3.71 5.68
N CYS A 179 17.82 -3.89 6.65
CA CYS A 179 19.27 -3.76 6.45
C CYS A 179 19.78 -4.77 5.41
N ASN A 180 19.37 -6.03 5.50
CA ASN A 180 19.73 -7.07 4.52
C ASN A 180 19.23 -6.71 3.12
N TYR A 181 18.01 -6.18 3.00
CA TYR A 181 17.49 -5.72 1.72
C TYR A 181 18.32 -4.57 1.11
N PHE A 182 18.61 -3.52 1.90
CA PHE A 182 19.43 -2.42 1.39
C PHE A 182 20.85 -2.85 1.04
N LEU A 183 21.43 -3.78 1.81
CA LEU A 183 22.73 -4.37 1.47
C LEU A 183 22.66 -5.15 0.16
N GLN A 184 21.65 -5.99 -0.04
CA GLN A 184 21.47 -6.73 -1.30
C GLN A 184 21.28 -5.77 -2.49
N MET A 185 20.48 -4.71 -2.33
CA MET A 185 20.33 -3.68 -3.37
C MET A 185 21.66 -3.01 -3.72
N LEU A 186 22.47 -2.69 -2.71
CA LEU A 186 23.78 -2.07 -2.91
C LEU A 186 24.76 -3.04 -3.60
N GLU A 187 24.77 -4.31 -3.21
CA GLU A 187 25.57 -5.36 -3.84
C GLU A 187 25.16 -5.58 -5.31
N ASP A 188 23.86 -5.67 -5.58
CA ASP A 188 23.32 -5.81 -6.94
C ASP A 188 23.69 -4.59 -7.81
N ALA A 189 23.59 -3.39 -7.24
CA ALA A 189 23.98 -2.15 -7.91
C ALA A 189 25.48 -2.08 -8.19
N TRP A 190 26.30 -2.55 -7.24
CA TRP A 190 27.75 -2.63 -7.38
C TRP A 190 28.18 -3.62 -8.48
N ASN A 191 27.50 -4.77 -8.55
CA ASN A 191 27.78 -5.82 -9.53
C ASN A 191 27.25 -5.49 -10.94
N LEU A 192 26.23 -4.63 -11.07
CA LEU A 192 25.68 -4.16 -12.34
C LEU A 192 26.35 -2.87 -12.84
N THR A 193 27.60 -2.97 -13.27
CA THR A 193 28.43 -1.87 -13.82
C THR A 193 27.86 -1.10 -15.03
N LYS A 194 26.70 -1.49 -15.58
CA LYS A 194 26.06 -0.85 -16.76
C LYS A 194 24.73 -0.15 -16.50
N LYS A 195 24.11 -0.30 -15.32
CA LYS A 195 22.87 0.44 -15.00
C LYS A 195 23.23 1.81 -14.44
N LYS A 196 22.90 2.89 -15.16
CA LYS A 196 22.92 4.24 -14.62
C LYS A 196 21.83 4.35 -13.55
N TYR A 197 22.16 4.07 -12.30
CA TYR A 197 21.29 4.42 -11.18
C TYR A 197 21.16 5.95 -11.13
N LYS A 198 19.92 6.47 -11.10
CA LYS A 198 19.71 7.89 -10.78
C LYS A 198 20.27 8.10 -9.37
N GLN A 199 21.37 8.84 -9.25
CA GLN A 199 21.89 9.24 -7.95
C GLN A 199 20.83 10.09 -7.27
N ILE A 200 20.18 9.54 -6.25
CA ILE A 200 19.40 10.33 -5.30
C ILE A 200 20.40 10.71 -4.20
N PRO A 201 20.72 12.00 -4.04
CA PRO A 201 21.62 12.44 -2.98
C PRO A 201 21.15 11.92 -1.62
N MET A 202 22.06 11.32 -0.85
CA MET A 202 21.80 10.77 0.49
C MET A 202 21.17 11.80 1.44
N VAL A 203 21.44 13.10 1.20
CA VAL A 203 20.86 14.25 1.92
C VAL A 203 19.33 14.34 1.76
N LEU A 204 18.75 13.81 0.68
CA LEU A 204 17.29 13.75 0.50
C LEU A 204 16.66 12.55 1.23
N LEU A 205 17.42 11.48 1.46
CA LEU A 205 16.98 10.31 2.22
C LEU A 205 17.15 10.50 3.73
N LEU A 206 18.13 11.30 4.15
CA LEU A 206 18.49 11.53 5.55
C LEU A 206 17.87 12.80 6.15
N LYS A 207 16.99 13.50 5.44
CA LYS A 207 16.16 14.55 6.05
C LYS A 207 15.02 13.93 6.85
N GLY A 208 15.39 13.25 7.93
CA GLY A 208 14.55 13.20 9.12
C GLY A 208 14.42 14.63 9.64
N LYS A 209 13.19 15.10 9.75
CA LYS A 209 12.86 16.10 10.76
C LYS A 209 12.36 15.36 11.98
#